data_AF-A0A654M0W2-F1
#
_entry.id   AF-A0A654M0W2-F1
#
_cell.length_a   1.000
_cell.length_b   1.000
_cell.length_c   1.000
_cell.angle_alpha   90.00
_cell.angle_beta   90.00
_cell.angle_gamma   90.00
#
_symmetry.space_group_name_H-M   'P 1'
#
loop_
_entity.id
_entity.type
_entity.pdbx_description
1 polymer ?
#
loop_
_entity_poly.entity_id
_entity_poly.type
_entity_poly.pdbx_seq_one_letter_code
_entity_poly.pdbx_strand_id
1 'polypeptide(L)'
;MDKAPLLSRDWIKMTMKYPGFCLICKQKINSAEVGYWSRAAKSILHENCYNLSELHDNKNQDLLNNKTDQSKNKEDNLLANFITQRQNKEKCFICGSQVDFRDTLILALLKLERNIGTLETFFCSECLSISDLNVFEEYKHAFSKNL
;
A
#
# COMPACT_ATOMS: atom_id res chain seq x y z
N MET A 1 -1.34 -15.32 8.69
CA MET A 1 -2.73 -15.32 8.17
C MET A 1 -3.15 -13.86 8.04
N ASP A 2 -2.66 -13.19 7.01
CA ASP A 2 -2.90 -11.77 6.79
C ASP A 2 -4.21 -11.60 6.03
N LYS A 3 -5.29 -11.42 6.79
CA LYS A 3 -6.56 -10.99 6.22
C LYS A 3 -6.35 -9.57 5.69
N ALA A 4 -6.69 -9.38 4.41
CA ALA A 4 -6.66 -8.07 3.76
C ALA A 4 -7.28 -7.00 4.68
N PRO A 5 -6.66 -5.81 4.86
CA PRO A 5 -7.09 -4.79 5.82
C PRO A 5 -8.55 -4.31 5.67
N LEU A 6 -9.15 -4.57 4.51
CA LEU A 6 -10.54 -4.20 4.20
C LEU A 6 -11.56 -5.29 4.57
N LEU A 7 -11.11 -6.52 4.87
CA LEU A 7 -11.97 -7.66 5.23
C LEU A 7 -12.25 -7.76 6.74
N SER A 8 -11.70 -6.84 7.53
CA SER A 8 -11.88 -6.87 8.98
C SER A 8 -13.24 -6.27 9.34
N ARG A 9 -14.14 -7.08 9.93
CA ARG A 9 -15.46 -6.62 10.43
C ARG A 9 -15.37 -5.75 11.70
N ASP A 10 -14.19 -5.22 12.03
CA ASP A 10 -13.92 -4.51 13.29
C ASP A 10 -13.89 -2.98 13.14
N TRP A 11 -14.49 -2.45 12.07
CA TRP A 11 -14.66 -1.02 11.89
C TRP A 11 -15.72 -0.47 12.84
N ILE A 12 -15.33 0.47 13.68
CA ILE A 12 -16.19 1.10 14.67
C ILE A 12 -16.38 2.57 14.28
N LYS A 13 -17.65 2.97 14.10
CA LYS A 13 -18.00 4.38 13.90
C LYS A 13 -17.74 5.18 15.17
N MET A 14 -16.95 6.23 15.07
CA MET A 14 -16.62 7.11 16.19
C MET A 14 -16.33 8.54 15.74
N THR A 15 -16.51 9.48 16.67
CA THR A 15 -16.02 10.85 16.49
C THR A 15 -14.53 10.90 16.79
N MET A 16 -13.74 11.45 15.87
CA MET A 16 -12.29 11.47 15.99
C MET A 16 -11.84 12.45 17.06
N LYS A 17 -11.11 11.96 18.06
CA LYS A 17 -10.49 12.83 19.08
C LYS A 17 -9.24 13.54 18.54
N TYR A 18 -8.50 12.89 17.65
CA TYR A 18 -7.26 13.38 17.08
C TYR A 18 -7.34 13.34 15.56
N PRO A 19 -6.71 14.31 14.86
CA PRO A 19 -6.66 14.28 13.42
C PRO A 19 -5.80 13.12 12.92
N GLY A 20 -6.16 12.56 11.78
CA GLY A 20 -5.40 11.50 11.12
C GLY A 20 -5.64 11.48 9.62
N PHE A 21 -5.18 10.45 8.94
CA PHE A 21 -5.37 10.31 7.48
C PHE A 21 -6.25 9.11 7.16
N CYS A 22 -7.22 9.32 6.29
CA CYS A 22 -8.09 8.26 5.80
C CYS A 22 -7.29 7.22 5.01
N LEU A 23 -7.51 5.94 5.29
CA LEU A 23 -6.83 4.84 4.60
C LEU A 23 -7.15 4.81 3.10
N ILE A 24 -8.36 5.19 2.68
CA ILE A 24 -8.79 5.16 1.27
C ILE A 24 -8.33 6.40 0.50
N CYS A 25 -8.83 7.59 0.87
CA CYS A 25 -8.57 8.80 0.07
C CYS A 25 -7.28 9.53 0.44
N LYS A 26 -6.58 9.09 1.50
CA LYS A 26 -5.39 9.73 2.08
C LYS A 26 -5.58 11.19 2.51
N GLN A 27 -6.81 11.70 2.50
CA GLN A 27 -7.15 13.02 3.00
C GLN A 27 -7.23 13.01 4.52
N LYS A 28 -6.98 14.18 5.12
CA LYS A 28 -7.03 14.36 6.55
C LYS A 28 -8.47 14.20 7.05
N ILE A 29 -8.63 13.51 8.17
CA ILE A 29 -9.82 13.51 9.03
C ILE A 29 -9.49 14.41 10.21
N ASN A 30 -10.28 15.44 10.44
CA ASN A 30 -10.04 16.40 11.52
C ASN A 30 -10.57 15.89 12.86
N SER A 31 -10.09 16.50 13.95
CA SER A 31 -10.70 16.32 15.27
C SER A 31 -12.16 16.76 15.23
N ALA A 32 -13.02 16.04 15.94
CA ALA A 32 -14.48 16.18 15.97
C ALA A 32 -15.24 15.74 14.71
N GLU A 33 -14.56 15.29 13.64
CA GLU A 33 -15.23 14.66 12.49
C GLU A 33 -15.62 13.20 12.80
N VAL A 34 -16.70 12.73 12.20
CA VAL A 34 -17.14 11.34 12.31
C VAL A 34 -16.40 10.48 11.28
N GLY A 35 -15.88 9.34 11.72
CA GLY A 35 -15.23 8.37 10.86
C GLY A 35 -15.29 6.96 11.43
N TYR A 36 -14.62 6.03 10.76
CA TYR A 36 -14.50 4.65 11.20
C TYR A 36 -13.07 4.34 11.58
N TRP A 37 -12.87 3.61 12.68
CA TRP A 37 -11.57 3.13 13.12
C TRP A 37 -11.57 1.61 13.20
N SER A 38 -10.51 0.99 12.71
CA SER A 38 -10.26 -0.44 12.86
C SER A 38 -9.04 -0.66 13.74
N ARG A 39 -9.19 -1.52 14.75
CA ARG A 39 -8.09 -1.92 15.62
C ARG A 39 -7.14 -2.87 14.89
N ALA A 40 -7.68 -3.79 14.11
CA ALA A 40 -6.92 -4.76 13.33
C ALA A 40 -6.10 -4.07 12.23
N ALA A 41 -6.70 -3.17 11.46
CA ALA A 41 -6.02 -2.43 10.40
C ALA A 41 -5.20 -1.23 10.92
N LYS A 42 -5.32 -0.90 12.22
CA LYS A 42 -4.69 0.27 12.86
C LYS A 42 -4.87 1.56 12.03
N SER A 43 -6.06 1.73 11.47
CA SER A 43 -6.34 2.73 10.43
C SER A 43 -7.69 3.40 10.66
N ILE A 44 -7.87 4.60 10.08
CA ILE A 44 -9.13 5.34 10.11
C ILE A 44 -9.66 5.59 8.68
N LEU A 45 -10.97 5.77 8.55
CA LEU A 45 -11.68 6.08 7.30
C LEU A 45 -12.65 7.23 7.52
N HIS A 46 -12.84 8.08 6.49
CA HIS A 46 -14.00 8.96 6.45
C HIS A 46 -15.28 8.12 6.39
N GLU A 47 -16.37 8.63 6.94
CA GLU A 47 -17.69 8.00 6.84
C GLU A 47 -18.07 7.66 5.39
N ASN A 48 -17.86 8.61 4.47
CA ASN A 48 -18.14 8.39 3.05
C ASN A 48 -17.23 7.31 2.43
N CYS A 49 -15.97 7.23 2.84
CA CYS A 49 -15.04 6.23 2.34
C CYS A 49 -15.40 4.82 2.82
N TYR A 50 -15.90 4.70 4.05
CA TYR A 50 -16.37 3.44 4.60
C TYR A 50 -17.63 2.92 3.89
N ASN A 51 -18.61 3.80 3.66
CA ASN A 51 -19.85 3.44 2.96
C ASN A 51 -19.58 3.01 1.51
N LEU A 52 -18.63 3.66 0.83
CA LEU A 52 -18.19 3.25 -0.50
C LEU A 52 -17.49 1.88 -0.50
N SER A 53 -16.74 1.55 0.55
CA SER A 53 -16.12 0.21 0.66
C SER A 53 -17.13 -0.90 0.93
N GLU A 54 -18.18 -0.68 1.73
CA GLU A 54 -19.24 -1.69 1.94
C GLU A 54 -20.09 -1.92 0.68
N LEU A 55 -20.23 -0.91 -0.19
CA LEU A 55 -20.92 -1.06 -1.48
C LEU A 55 -20.11 -1.87 -2.51
N HIS A 56 -18.79 -2.00 -2.32
CA HIS A 56 -17.90 -2.73 -3.23
C HIS A 56 -17.84 -4.25 -2.98
N ASP A 57 -18.50 -4.76 -1.94
CA ASP A 57 -18.63 -6.21 -1.70
C ASP A 57 -19.63 -6.90 -2.65
N ASN A 58 -20.32 -6.15 -3.53
CA ASN A 58 -21.12 -6.73 -4.61
C ASN A 58 -20.92 -5.97 -5.93
N LYS A 59 -20.14 -6.60 -6.81
CA LYS A 59 -19.90 -6.30 -8.24
C LYS A 59 -18.69 -5.42 -8.53
N ASN A 60 -17.67 -6.08 -9.07
CA ASN A 60 -16.80 -5.48 -10.06
C ASN A 60 -17.62 -4.99 -11.27
N GLN A 61 -17.12 -3.88 -11.83
CA GLN A 61 -17.33 -3.31 -13.17
C GLN A 61 -18.20 -2.05 -13.26
N ASP A 62 -17.46 -1.02 -13.68
CA ASP A 62 -17.84 0.07 -14.57
C ASP A 62 -18.65 1.28 -14.07
N LEU A 63 -17.99 2.42 -14.31
CA LEU A 63 -18.51 3.78 -14.52
C LEU A 63 -19.08 4.52 -13.28
N LEU A 64 -18.82 5.81 -13.06
CA LEU A 64 -18.04 6.83 -13.75
C LEU A 64 -18.02 8.09 -12.84
N ASN A 65 -16.87 8.76 -12.81
CA ASN A 65 -16.63 10.22 -12.70
C ASN A 65 -17.54 11.10 -11.81
N ASN A 66 -16.89 11.87 -10.94
CA ASN A 66 -16.47 13.22 -11.35
C ASN A 66 -15.49 13.87 -10.36
N LYS A 67 -14.48 14.54 -10.94
CA LYS A 67 -13.50 15.49 -10.38
C LYS A 67 -12.19 14.91 -9.82
N THR A 68 -11.18 14.73 -10.69
CA THR A 68 -10.02 15.65 -10.82
C THR A 68 -9.01 15.09 -11.82
N ASP A 69 -9.01 15.64 -13.04
CA ASP A 69 -8.28 15.12 -14.21
C ASP A 69 -6.86 15.71 -14.37
N GLN A 70 -6.19 16.05 -13.25
CA GLN A 70 -4.84 16.66 -13.30
C GLN A 70 -3.79 15.95 -12.43
N SER A 71 -4.18 15.09 -11.48
CA SER A 71 -3.24 14.50 -10.51
C SER A 71 -2.73 13.11 -10.89
N LYS A 72 -3.58 12.21 -11.43
CA LYS A 72 -3.17 10.84 -11.80
C LYS A 72 -2.13 10.80 -12.92
N ASN A 73 -2.27 11.68 -13.91
CA ASN A 73 -1.32 11.81 -15.01
C ASN A 73 0.10 12.15 -14.54
N LYS A 74 0.28 12.77 -13.36
CA LYS A 74 1.61 13.13 -12.85
C LYS A 74 2.31 11.96 -12.17
N GLU A 75 1.58 11.16 -11.38
CA GLU A 75 2.13 9.99 -10.68
C GLU A 75 2.46 8.84 -11.64
N ASP A 76 1.59 8.58 -12.61
CA ASP A 76 1.84 7.55 -13.62
C ASP A 76 3.04 7.91 -14.53
N ASN A 77 3.19 9.20 -14.86
CA ASN A 77 4.38 9.69 -15.60
C ASN A 77 5.66 9.62 -14.75
N LEU A 78 5.60 9.91 -13.45
CA LEU A 78 6.77 9.78 -12.56
C LEU A 78 7.22 8.34 -12.42
N LEU A 79 6.28 7.41 -12.27
CA LEU A 79 6.59 5.98 -12.20
C LEU A 79 7.15 5.45 -13.53
N ALA A 80 6.58 5.86 -14.67
CA ALA A 80 7.09 5.47 -15.98
C ALA A 80 8.51 6.02 -16.22
N ASN A 81 8.78 7.27 -15.85
CA ASN A 81 10.12 7.87 -15.94
C ASN A 81 11.11 7.16 -15.01
N PHE A 82 10.69 6.84 -13.78
CA PHE A 82 11.49 6.08 -12.83
C PHE A 82 11.89 4.70 -13.37
N ILE A 83 10.90 3.96 -13.89
CA ILE A 83 11.12 2.63 -14.45
C ILE A 83 12.04 2.71 -15.66
N THR A 84 11.76 3.58 -16.63
CA THR A 84 12.58 3.69 -17.85
C THR A 84 14.03 4.09 -17.55
N GLN A 85 14.26 4.94 -16.54
CA GLN A 85 15.61 5.36 -16.17
C GLN A 85 16.45 4.23 -15.56
N ARG A 86 15.80 3.30 -14.86
CA ARG A 86 16.42 2.21 -14.07
C ARG A 86 16.25 0.81 -14.69
N GLN A 87 15.43 0.71 -15.72
CA GLN A 87 15.19 -0.54 -16.43
C GLN A 87 16.52 -1.14 -16.87
N ASN A 88 16.69 -2.41 -16.55
CA ASN A 88 17.89 -3.21 -16.83
C ASN A 88 19.17 -2.82 -16.07
N LYS A 89 19.13 -1.83 -15.16
CA LYS A 89 20.31 -1.42 -14.36
C LYS A 89 20.28 -2.02 -12.95
N GLU A 90 19.09 -2.13 -12.37
CA GLU A 90 18.93 -2.54 -10.98
C GLU A 90 18.95 -4.07 -10.83
N LYS A 91 19.64 -4.50 -9.78
CA LYS A 91 19.78 -5.91 -9.40
C LYS A 91 19.10 -6.16 -8.07
N CYS A 92 18.55 -7.36 -7.92
CA CYS A 92 17.96 -7.79 -6.67
C CYS A 92 19.04 -7.86 -5.59
N PHE A 93 18.78 -7.23 -4.45
CA PHE A 93 19.70 -7.23 -3.31
C PHE A 93 19.94 -8.63 -2.73
N ILE A 94 18.98 -9.55 -2.86
CA ILE A 94 19.07 -10.90 -2.30
C ILE A 94 19.82 -11.84 -3.23
N CYS A 95 19.40 -11.98 -4.49
CA CYS A 95 19.96 -12.98 -5.41
C CYS A 95 20.88 -12.40 -6.49
N GLY A 96 20.97 -11.08 -6.62
CA GLY A 96 21.77 -10.42 -7.66
C GLY A 96 21.19 -10.48 -9.08
N SER A 97 20.06 -11.18 -9.29
CA SER A 97 19.37 -11.22 -10.58
C SER A 97 18.79 -9.85 -10.96
N GLN A 98 18.60 -9.61 -12.25
CA GLN A 98 18.02 -8.36 -12.74
C GLN A 98 16.57 -8.21 -12.27
N VAL A 99 16.18 -7.01 -11.86
CA VAL A 99 14.80 -6.73 -11.42
C VAL A 99 13.94 -6.44 -12.65
N ASP A 100 12.85 -7.20 -12.80
CA ASP A 100 11.83 -6.94 -13.81
C ASP A 100 10.79 -5.95 -13.27
N PHE A 101 10.89 -4.70 -13.72
CA PHE A 101 9.93 -3.65 -13.38
C PHE A 101 8.60 -3.76 -14.13
N ARG A 102 8.42 -4.76 -15.01
CA ARG A 102 7.12 -5.09 -15.61
C ARG A 102 6.36 -6.11 -14.77
N ASP A 103 7.01 -6.71 -13.79
CA ASP A 103 6.39 -7.65 -12.88
C ASP A 103 5.29 -6.94 -12.06
N THR A 104 4.13 -7.58 -11.97
CA THR A 104 2.95 -7.01 -11.29
C THR A 104 3.16 -6.74 -9.81
N LEU A 105 3.93 -7.57 -9.12
CA LEU A 105 4.25 -7.40 -7.70
C LEU A 105 5.18 -6.20 -7.50
N ILE A 106 6.21 -6.10 -8.34
CA ILE A 106 7.16 -4.98 -8.31
C ILE A 106 6.45 -3.66 -8.62
N LEU A 107 5.59 -3.65 -9.64
CA LEU A 107 4.78 -2.48 -9.97
C LEU A 107 3.82 -2.08 -8.84
N ALA A 108 3.18 -3.06 -8.19
CA ALA A 108 2.30 -2.79 -7.06
C ALA A 108 3.07 -2.17 -5.88
N LEU A 109 4.25 -2.70 -5.56
CA LEU A 109 5.11 -2.17 -4.50
C LEU A 109 5.57 -0.74 -4.80
N LEU A 110 6.03 -0.47 -6.03
CA LEU A 110 6.45 0.87 -6.42
C LEU A 110 5.31 1.90 -6.37
N LYS A 111 4.08 1.50 -6.68
CA LYS A 111 2.89 2.36 -6.57
C LYS A 111 2.50 2.67 -5.12
N LEU A 112 2.88 1.81 -4.17
CA LEU A 112 2.64 2.04 -2.75
C LEU A 112 3.69 2.95 -2.12
N GLU A 113 4.89 3.03 -2.70
CA GLU A 113 5.99 3.83 -2.19
C GLU A 113 5.74 5.33 -2.40
N ARG A 114 5.85 6.11 -1.32
CA ARG A 114 5.60 7.56 -1.34
C ARG A 114 6.76 8.36 -1.92
N ASN A 115 7.96 7.79 -1.89
CA ASN A 115 9.16 8.43 -2.41
C ASN A 115 10.01 7.46 -3.22
N ILE A 116 9.50 7.05 -4.39
CA ILE A 116 10.23 6.14 -5.28
C ILE A 116 11.63 6.66 -5.62
N GLY A 117 11.82 7.98 -5.72
CA GLY A 117 13.09 8.60 -6.08
C GLY A 117 14.25 8.31 -5.12
N THR A 118 13.96 8.00 -3.85
CA THR A 118 14.96 7.67 -2.82
C THR A 118 15.22 6.17 -2.68
N LEU A 119 14.60 5.33 -3.50
CA LEU A 119 14.87 3.89 -3.46
C LEU A 119 16.26 3.59 -4.03
N GLU A 120 17.11 3.02 -3.18
CA GLU A 120 18.46 2.56 -3.52
C GLU A 120 18.57 1.03 -3.59
N THR A 121 17.63 0.32 -2.97
CA THR A 121 17.62 -1.16 -2.90
C THR A 121 16.38 -1.73 -3.56
N PHE A 122 16.55 -2.76 -4.38
CA PHE A 122 15.47 -3.41 -5.11
C PHE A 122 15.48 -4.93 -4.89
N PHE A 123 14.32 -5.55 -5.07
CA PHE A 123 14.12 -6.99 -4.92
C PHE A 123 13.42 -7.53 -6.16
N CYS A 124 13.76 -8.73 -6.62
CA CYS A 124 13.00 -9.40 -7.68
C CYS A 124 11.74 -10.05 -7.11
N SER A 125 10.76 -10.29 -7.97
CA SER A 125 9.50 -10.91 -7.57
C SER A 125 9.70 -12.31 -7.02
N GLU A 126 10.64 -13.09 -7.55
CA GLU A 126 10.97 -14.42 -7.04
C GLU A 126 11.38 -14.37 -5.56
N CYS A 127 12.37 -13.54 -5.20
CA CYS A 127 12.83 -13.41 -3.81
C CYS A 127 11.78 -12.82 -2.87
N LEU A 128 10.85 -12.03 -3.38
CA LEU A 128 9.71 -11.53 -2.61
C LEU A 128 8.59 -12.57 -2.47
N SER A 129 8.48 -13.51 -3.41
CA SER A 129 7.46 -14.55 -3.44
C SER A 129 7.86 -15.79 -2.66
N ILE A 130 9.14 -15.93 -2.28
CA ILE A 130 9.61 -16.96 -1.35
C ILE A 130 8.88 -16.74 -0.03
N SER A 131 7.81 -17.51 0.13
CA SER A 131 6.88 -17.46 1.26
C SER A 131 7.40 -18.28 2.43
N ASP A 132 8.72 -18.50 2.53
CA ASP A 132 9.32 -19.12 3.71
C ASP A 132 9.21 -18.12 4.85
N LEU A 133 8.04 -18.14 5.50
CA LEU A 133 7.74 -17.46 6.76
C LEU A 133 8.85 -17.70 7.79
N ASN A 134 9.59 -18.80 7.67
CA ASN A 134 10.74 -19.12 8.49
C ASN A 134 11.87 -18.09 8.35
N VAL A 135 12.17 -17.57 7.16
CA VAL A 135 13.27 -16.59 6.99
C VAL A 135 12.95 -15.27 7.69
N PHE A 136 11.69 -14.82 7.62
CA PHE A 136 11.26 -13.63 8.34
C PHE A 136 11.22 -13.84 9.86
N GLU A 137 10.71 -14.98 10.33
CA GLU A 137 10.69 -15.30 11.76
C GLU A 137 12.11 -15.55 12.32
N GLU A 138 13.02 -16.13 11.54
CA GLU A 138 14.44 -16.29 11.88
C GLU A 138 15.14 -14.93 12.01
N TYR A 139 14.92 -14.01 11.06
CA TYR A 139 15.44 -12.65 11.15
C TYR A 139 14.92 -11.92 12.38
N LYS A 140 13.60 -11.97 12.62
CA LYS A 140 12.95 -11.37 13.79
C LYS A 140 13.49 -11.96 15.10
N HIS A 141 13.69 -13.26 15.17
CA HIS A 141 14.23 -13.94 16.34
C HIS A 141 15.70 -13.60 16.57
N ALA A 142 16.52 -13.53 15.52
CA ALA A 142 17.92 -13.11 15.60
C ALA A 142 18.05 -11.65 16.06
N PHE A 143 17.17 -10.76 15.62
CA PHE A 143 17.15 -9.35 16.03
C PHE A 143 16.69 -9.20 17.49
N SER A 144 15.72 -10.02 17.93
CA SER A 144 15.19 -10.00 19.30
C SER A 144 16.16 -10.55 20.34
N LYS A 145 17.14 -11.36 19.94
CA LYS A 145 18.18 -11.93 20.83
C LYS A 145 19.36 -10.99 21.09
N ASN A 146 19.48 -9.89 20.34
CA ASN A 146 20.57 -8.92 20.47
C ASN A 146 20.15 -7.62 21.18
N LEU A 147 19.07 -7.67 21.98
CA LEU A 147 18.56 -6.59 22.83
C LEU A 147 18.70 -6.97 24.31
#